data_AF-A0A2G5UYN5-F1
#
_entry.id   AF-A0A2G5UYN5-F1
#
_cell.length_a   1.000
_cell.length_b   1.000
_cell.length_c   1.000
_cell.angle_alpha   90.00
_cell.angle_beta   90.00
_cell.angle_gamma   90.00
#
_symmetry.space_group_name_H-M   'P 1'
#
loop_
_entity.id
_entity.type
_entity.pdbx_description
1 polymer ?
#
loop_
_entity_poly.entity_id
_entity_poly.type
_entity_poly.pdbx_seq_one_letter_code
_entity_poly.pdbx_strand_id
1 'polypeptide(L)'
;MPLPSLFQLAVKSVAQQIHNENFPSDFHLDTKSSNAVVRELLELNPKNIEKLKTHKKQLSKLGELNLSECEHDVESISNLKNFKLNSLEFGNLYYLKTEFPDPERWYSMDIVSLLKRAVNTDSRK
;
A
#
# COMPACT_ATOMS: atom_id res chain seq x y z
N MET A 1 -15.74 8.16 -24.14
CA MET A 1 -14.82 7.31 -23.34
C MET A 1 -14.43 6.12 -24.20
N PRO A 2 -13.13 5.78 -24.31
CA PRO A 2 -12.71 4.53 -24.92
C PRO A 2 -13.27 3.34 -24.13
N LEU A 3 -13.61 2.25 -24.83
CA LEU A 3 -14.09 1.04 -24.19
C LEU A 3 -12.95 0.42 -23.34
N PRO A 4 -13.20 -0.04 -22.10
CA PRO A 4 -12.18 -0.71 -21.31
C PRO A 4 -11.72 -2.01 -21.99
N SER A 5 -10.43 -2.31 -21.87
CA SER A 5 -9.90 -3.63 -22.24
C SER A 5 -10.41 -4.72 -21.29
N LEU A 6 -10.43 -5.97 -21.75
CA LEU A 6 -10.74 -7.12 -20.89
C LEU A 6 -9.83 -7.18 -19.65
N PHE A 7 -8.56 -6.82 -19.79
CA PHE A 7 -7.63 -6.73 -18.68
C PHE A 7 -8.09 -5.70 -17.63
N GLN A 8 -8.49 -4.50 -18.06
CA GLN A 8 -9.01 -3.47 -17.15
C GLN A 8 -10.31 -3.90 -16.46
N LEU A 9 -11.20 -4.58 -17.17
CA LEU A 9 -12.43 -5.13 -16.59
C LEU A 9 -12.13 -6.21 -15.55
N ALA A 10 -11.18 -7.11 -15.84
CA ALA A 10 -10.76 -8.15 -14.92
C ALA A 10 -10.11 -7.56 -13.66
N VAL A 11 -9.21 -6.58 -13.81
CA VAL A 11 -8.57 -5.87 -12.69
C VAL A 11 -9.63 -5.22 -11.78
N LYS A 12 -10.60 -4.51 -12.36
CA LYS A 12 -11.72 -3.91 -11.61
C LYS A 12 -12.55 -4.95 -10.87
N SER A 13 -12.89 -6.05 -11.53
CA SER A 13 -13.67 -7.13 -10.91
C SER A 13 -12.93 -7.75 -9.71
N VAL A 14 -11.64 -8.04 -9.88
CA VAL A 14 -10.80 -8.60 -8.82
C VAL A 14 -10.63 -7.63 -7.65
N ALA A 15 -10.33 -6.36 -7.93
CA ALA A 15 -10.21 -5.33 -6.90
C ALA A 15 -11.52 -5.18 -6.10
N GLN A 16 -12.67 -5.18 -6.78
CA GLN A 16 -13.98 -5.12 -6.14
C GLN A 16 -14.25 -6.35 -5.26
N GLN A 17 -13.86 -7.55 -5.70
CA GLN A 17 -14.00 -8.78 -4.91
C GLN A 17 -13.13 -8.74 -3.64
N ILE A 18 -11.89 -8.25 -3.74
CA ILE A 18 -11.01 -8.05 -2.58
C ILE A 18 -11.61 -7.03 -1.62
N HIS A 19 -12.10 -5.90 -2.15
CA HIS A 19 -12.78 -4.87 -1.35
C HIS A 19 -13.96 -5.46 -0.57
N ASN A 20 -14.77 -6.29 -1.23
CA ASN A 20 -15.95 -6.96 -0.66
C ASN A 20 -15.62 -8.22 0.17
N GLU A 21 -14.34 -8.57 0.36
CA GLU A 21 -13.88 -9.78 1.09
C GLU A 21 -14.33 -11.12 0.50
N ASN A 22 -14.72 -11.13 -0.77
CA ASN A 22 -15.23 -12.30 -1.48
C ASN A 22 -14.19 -12.93 -2.44
N PHE A 23 -12.91 -12.58 -2.29
CA PHE A 23 -11.88 -13.02 -3.22
C PHE A 23 -11.37 -14.44 -2.87
N PRO A 24 -11.40 -15.41 -3.80
CA PRO A 24 -10.96 -16.78 -3.53
C PRO A 24 -9.48 -16.85 -3.08
N SER A 25 -9.19 -17.74 -2.13
CA SER A 25 -7.87 -17.80 -1.49
C SER A 25 -6.75 -18.40 -2.35
N ASP A 26 -7.07 -19.06 -3.47
CA ASP A 26 -6.15 -20.05 -4.06
C ASP A 26 -5.44 -19.58 -5.36
N PHE A 27 -5.60 -18.32 -5.77
CA PHE A 27 -5.01 -17.81 -7.01
C PHE A 27 -3.82 -16.87 -6.75
N HIS A 28 -2.79 -16.99 -7.58
CA HIS A 28 -1.60 -16.14 -7.55
C HIS A 28 -1.56 -15.24 -8.78
N LEU A 29 -1.47 -13.94 -8.56
CA LEU A 29 -1.31 -12.98 -9.64
C LEU A 29 0.17 -12.85 -10.01
N ASP A 30 0.44 -12.64 -11.30
CA ASP A 30 1.76 -12.21 -11.75
C ASP A 30 2.04 -10.76 -11.30
N THR A 31 3.26 -10.27 -11.52
CA THR A 31 3.63 -8.90 -11.09
C THR A 31 2.77 -7.83 -11.74
N LYS A 32 2.50 -7.93 -13.05
CA LYS A 32 1.71 -6.92 -13.78
C LYS A 32 0.28 -6.85 -13.25
N SER A 33 -0.33 -8.00 -13.01
CA SER A 33 -1.69 -8.14 -12.52
C SER A 33 -1.78 -7.74 -11.05
N SER A 34 -0.79 -8.10 -10.22
CA SER A 34 -0.72 -7.69 -8.82
C SER A 34 -0.67 -6.16 -8.68
N ASN A 35 0.23 -5.50 -9.41
CA ASN A 35 0.36 -4.04 -9.37
C ASN A 35 -0.94 -3.36 -9.84
N ALA A 36 -1.54 -3.85 -10.93
CA ALA A 36 -2.78 -3.28 -11.46
C ALA A 36 -3.98 -3.44 -10.51
N VAL A 37 -4.13 -4.62 -9.91
CA VAL A 37 -5.19 -4.90 -8.93
C VAL A 37 -5.03 -4.05 -7.68
N VAL A 38 -3.82 -3.93 -7.13
CA VAL A 38 -3.59 -3.10 -5.94
C VAL A 38 -3.84 -1.63 -6.23
N ARG A 39 -3.42 -1.13 -7.40
CA ARG A 39 -3.71 0.26 -7.80
C ARG A 39 -5.22 0.52 -7.83
N GLU A 40 -5.98 -0.31 -8.55
CA GLU A 40 -7.44 -0.15 -8.62
C GLU A 40 -8.10 -0.33 -7.24
N LEU A 41 -7.60 -1.25 -6.41
CA LEU A 41 -8.10 -1.46 -5.05
C LEU A 41 -7.95 -0.21 -4.16
N LEU A 42 -6.81 0.49 -4.27
CA LEU A 42 -6.57 1.73 -3.53
C LEU A 42 -7.34 2.91 -4.13
N GLU A 43 -7.53 2.95 -5.44
CA GLU A 43 -8.42 3.93 -6.10
C GLU A 43 -9.88 3.77 -5.64
N LEU A 44 -10.35 2.54 -5.40
CA LEU A 44 -11.69 2.27 -4.87
C LEU A 44 -11.85 2.79 -3.43
N ASN A 45 -10.87 2.52 -2.57
CA ASN A 45 -10.82 3.03 -1.21
C ASN A 45 -9.39 2.94 -0.67
N PRO A 46 -8.74 4.05 -0.31
CA PRO A 46 -7.37 4.03 0.20
C PRO A 46 -7.20 3.20 1.49
N LYS A 47 -8.26 3.03 2.30
CA LYS A 47 -8.25 2.16 3.50
C LYS A 47 -8.10 0.67 3.17
N ASN A 48 -8.28 0.27 1.90
CA ASN A 48 -8.04 -1.10 1.48
C ASN A 48 -6.56 -1.50 1.58
N ILE A 49 -5.64 -0.57 1.87
CA ILE A 49 -4.24 -0.89 2.17
C ILE A 49 -4.09 -1.96 3.27
N GLU A 50 -4.99 -1.97 4.25
CA GLU A 50 -5.03 -2.97 5.33
C GLU A 50 -5.29 -4.40 4.80
N LYS A 51 -6.06 -4.50 3.71
CA LYS A 51 -6.38 -5.78 3.06
C LYS A 51 -5.17 -6.41 2.35
N LEU A 52 -4.08 -5.69 2.14
CA LEU A 52 -2.84 -6.30 1.65
C LEU A 52 -2.30 -7.36 2.62
N LYS A 53 -2.58 -7.23 3.92
CA LYS A 53 -2.18 -8.20 4.95
C LYS A 53 -2.86 -9.55 4.75
N THR A 54 -4.17 -9.54 4.46
CA THR A 54 -4.99 -10.74 4.28
C THR A 54 -4.74 -11.38 2.90
N HIS A 55 -4.50 -10.56 1.87
CA HIS A 55 -4.29 -11.02 0.50
C HIS A 55 -2.81 -11.14 0.07
N LYS A 56 -1.89 -11.21 1.05
CA LYS A 56 -0.43 -11.22 0.78
C LYS A 56 0.05 -12.38 -0.09
N LYS A 57 -0.63 -13.54 -0.05
CA LYS A 57 -0.24 -14.72 -0.85
C LYS A 57 -0.59 -14.52 -2.32
N GLN A 58 -1.79 -14.01 -2.58
CA GLN A 58 -2.34 -13.75 -3.90
C GLN A 58 -1.58 -12.60 -4.58
N LEU A 59 -1.18 -11.60 -3.79
CA LEU A 59 -0.45 -10.40 -4.20
C LEU A 59 1.06 -10.51 -3.94
N SER A 60 1.59 -11.72 -3.75
CA SER A 60 3.01 -11.94 -3.37
C SER A 60 4.02 -11.41 -4.40
N LYS A 61 3.57 -11.14 -5.63
CA LYS A 61 4.37 -10.57 -6.72
C LYS A 61 4.21 -9.06 -6.89
N LEU A 62 3.50 -8.39 -5.97
CA LEU A 62 3.43 -6.94 -5.89
C LEU A 62 4.84 -6.35 -5.81
N GLY A 63 5.19 -5.56 -6.82
CA GLY A 63 6.50 -4.92 -6.92
C GLY A 63 6.43 -3.39 -6.89
N GLU A 64 5.26 -2.81 -7.14
CA GLU A 64 5.07 -1.37 -7.17
C GLU A 64 3.86 -1.00 -6.32
N LEU A 65 4.01 0.03 -5.50
CA LEU A 65 2.93 0.50 -4.64
C LEU A 65 2.94 2.03 -4.59
N ASN A 66 1.80 2.63 -4.87
CA ASN A 66 1.58 4.05 -4.70
C ASN A 66 0.57 4.27 -3.57
N LEU A 67 1.01 4.96 -2.52
CA LEU A 67 0.22 5.29 -1.34
C LEU A 67 -0.13 6.77 -1.28
N SER A 68 -0.10 7.49 -2.41
CA SER A 68 -0.18 8.95 -2.39
C SER A 68 -1.45 9.50 -1.78
N GLU A 69 -2.55 8.78 -1.97
CA GLU A 69 -3.89 9.09 -1.49
C GLU A 69 -4.28 8.31 -0.22
N CYS A 70 -3.34 7.54 0.37
CA CYS A 70 -3.62 6.72 1.55
C CYS A 70 -3.38 7.51 2.84
N GLU A 71 -4.37 7.53 3.73
CA GLU A 71 -4.13 7.89 5.13
C GLU A 71 -3.20 6.85 5.75
N HIS A 72 -2.04 7.32 6.22
CA HIS A 72 -0.96 6.47 6.69
C HIS A 72 -1.12 6.15 8.17
N ASP A 73 -1.68 4.99 8.50
CA ASP A 73 -1.44 4.38 9.82
C ASP A 73 -0.14 3.56 9.79
N VAL A 74 0.62 3.67 10.87
CA VAL A 74 1.87 2.96 11.13
C VAL A 74 1.71 1.44 10.98
N GLU A 75 0.57 0.87 11.35
CA GLU A 75 0.31 -0.57 11.17
C GLU A 75 0.23 -0.95 9.68
N SER A 76 -0.47 -0.14 8.88
CA SER A 76 -0.61 -0.32 7.43
C SER A 76 0.74 -0.26 6.71
N ILE A 77 1.63 0.65 7.11
CA ILE A 77 3.00 0.74 6.58
C ILE A 77 3.85 -0.46 7.02
N SER A 78 3.71 -0.94 8.26
CA SER A 78 4.49 -2.09 8.75
C SER A 78 4.21 -3.37 7.95
N ASN A 79 3.00 -3.52 7.39
CA ASN A 79 2.65 -4.66 6.55
C ASN A 79 3.40 -4.71 5.21
N LEU A 80 3.96 -3.59 4.76
CA LEU A 80 4.71 -3.52 3.51
C LEU A 80 5.98 -4.37 3.52
N LYS A 81 6.54 -4.66 4.70
CA LYS A 81 7.71 -5.55 4.86
C LYS A 81 7.48 -6.98 4.34
N ASN A 82 6.22 -7.37 4.14
CA ASN A 82 5.86 -8.67 3.60
C ASN A 82 6.02 -8.75 2.07
N PHE A 83 6.26 -7.62 1.39
CA PHE A 83 6.38 -7.54 -0.06
C PHE A 83 7.79 -7.15 -0.48
N LYS A 84 8.25 -7.71 -1.59
CA LYS A 84 9.52 -7.31 -2.22
C LYS A 84 9.24 -6.21 -3.23
N LEU A 85 9.08 -4.98 -2.73
CA LEU A 85 8.80 -3.81 -3.55
C LEU A 85 10.06 -3.32 -4.27
N ASN A 86 9.96 -3.09 -5.57
CA ASN A 86 10.96 -2.43 -6.40
C ASN A 86 10.74 -0.90 -6.40
N SER A 87 9.50 -0.46 -6.20
CA SER A 87 9.12 0.95 -6.13
C SER A 87 8.03 1.15 -5.07
N LEU A 88 8.17 2.20 -4.27
CA LEU A 88 7.22 2.62 -3.26
C LEU A 88 7.11 4.15 -3.29
N GLU A 89 5.92 4.65 -3.57
CA GLU A 89 5.62 6.08 -3.56
C GLU A 89 4.76 6.40 -2.33
N PHE A 90 5.25 7.29 -1.50
CA PHE A 90 4.49 7.91 -0.43
C PHE A 90 3.99 9.27 -0.90
N GLY A 91 2.74 9.60 -0.61
CA GLY A 91 2.21 10.93 -0.89
C GLY A 91 2.57 11.90 0.22
N ASN A 92 1.56 12.67 0.64
CA ASN A 92 1.77 13.63 1.69
C ASN A 92 1.93 12.95 3.05
N LEU A 93 3.16 12.88 3.54
CA LEU A 93 3.51 12.35 4.86
C LEU A 93 3.21 13.32 6.01
N TYR A 94 2.25 14.23 5.85
CA TYR A 94 1.90 15.23 6.87
C TYR A 94 1.58 14.59 8.23
N TYR A 95 0.85 13.48 8.25
CA TYR A 95 0.51 12.78 9.49
C TYR A 95 1.73 12.21 10.21
N LEU A 96 2.74 11.76 9.47
CA LEU A 96 4.01 11.31 10.06
C LEU A 96 4.80 12.48 10.67
N LYS A 97 4.66 13.70 10.12
CA LYS A 97 5.19 14.94 10.74
C LYS A 97 4.52 15.28 12.07
N THR A 98 3.23 15.02 12.19
CA THR A 98 2.50 15.25 13.45
C THR A 98 2.77 14.17 14.49
N GLU A 99 2.92 12.90 14.11
CA GLU A 99 3.20 11.82 15.07
C GLU A 99 4.67 11.75 15.51
N PHE A 100 5.60 12.09 14.62
CA PHE A 100 7.04 12.10 14.91
C PHE A 100 7.61 13.51 14.70
N PRO A 101 7.23 14.49 15.54
CA PRO A 101 7.76 15.84 15.41
C PRO A 101 9.27 15.82 15.66
N ASP A 102 10.03 16.39 14.73
CA ASP A 102 11.45 16.68 14.93
C ASP A 102 11.59 18.15 15.40
N PRO A 103 11.86 18.38 16.70
CA PRO A 103 11.95 19.73 17.24
C PRO A 103 13.11 20.54 16.66
N GLU A 104 14.15 19.90 16.10
CA GLU A 104 15.28 20.59 15.47
C GLU A 104 15.02 20.91 13.99
N ARG A 105 14.06 20.24 13.36
CA ARG A 105 13.79 20.36 11.93
C ARG A 105 12.29 20.48 11.61
N TRP A 106 11.66 21.50 12.19
CA TRP A 106 10.22 21.78 12.05
C TRP A 106 9.70 21.79 10.59
N TYR A 107 10.54 22.21 9.65
CA TYR A 107 10.17 22.35 8.23
C TYR A 107 10.65 21.19 7.33
N SER A 108 11.52 20.30 7.82
CA SER A 108 12.14 19.25 7.00
C SER A 108 12.21 17.93 7.76
N MET A 109 11.76 16.85 7.13
CA MET A 109 11.70 15.55 7.76
C MET A 109 12.70 14.59 7.12
N ASP A 110 13.57 13.98 7.94
CA ASP A 110 14.42 12.88 7.48
C ASP A 110 13.56 11.61 7.33
N ILE A 111 13.09 11.39 6.11
CA ILE A 111 12.25 10.26 5.77
C ILE A 111 12.93 8.91 6.02
N VAL A 112 14.26 8.82 5.94
CA VAL A 112 14.99 7.57 6.21
C VAL A 112 14.97 7.26 7.69
N SER A 113 15.21 8.26 8.54
CA SER A 113 15.12 8.12 10.00
C SER A 113 13.68 7.84 10.44
N LEU A 114 12.70 8.45 9.79
CA LEU A 114 11.29 8.20 10.08
C LEU A 114 10.87 6.79 9.67
N LEU A 115 11.22 6.36 8.46
CA LEU A 115 10.96 4.98 8.02
C LEU A 115 11.67 3.99 8.95
N LYS A 116 12.92 4.25 9.34
CA LYS A 116 13.63 3.44 10.35
C LYS A 116 12.87 3.38 11.67
N ARG A 117 12.38 4.49 12.23
CA ARG A 117 11.59 4.50 13.48
C ARG A 117 10.24 3.80 13.34
N ALA A 118 9.55 4.01 12.23
CA ALA A 118 8.26 3.40 11.95
C ALA A 118 8.38 1.88 11.81
N VAL A 119 9.40 1.38 11.12
CA VAL A 119 9.60 -0.06 10.87
C VAL A 119 10.36 -0.78 12.00
N ASN A 120 11.10 -0.06 12.83
CA ASN A 120 11.90 -0.64 13.92
C ASN A 120 11.16 -0.48 15.26
N THR A 121 10.40 -1.51 15.64
CA THR A 121 9.57 -1.53 16.86
C THR A 121 10.35 -1.30 18.15
N ASP A 122 11.64 -1.63 18.18
CA ASP A 122 12.51 -1.42 19.35
C ASP A 122 12.90 0.05 19.58
N SER A 123 12.74 0.90 18.57
CA SER A 123 13.10 2.33 18.65
C SER A 123 11.98 3.23 19.18
N ARG A 124 10.82 2.67 19.55
CA ARG A 124 9.67 3.40 20.12
C ARG A 124 9.69 3.50 21.65
N LYS A 125 10.85 3.30 22.28
CA LYS A 125 11.04 3.56 23.70
C LYS A 125 11.33 5.03 23.95
#